data_AF-A0A965RV04-F1
#
_entry.id   AF-A0A965RV04-F1
#
_cell.length_a   1.000
_cell.length_b   1.000
_cell.length_c   1.000
_cell.angle_alpha   90.00
_cell.angle_beta   90.00
_cell.angle_gamma   90.00
#
_symmetry.space_group_name_H-M   'P 1'
#
loop_
_entity.id
_entity.type
_entity.pdbx_description
1 polymer ?
#
loop_
_entity_poly.entity_id
_entity_poly.type
_entity_poly.pdbx_seq_one_letter_code
_entity_poly.pdbx_strand_id
1 'polypeptide(L)'
;MAIVFGLLASVVSASLWATITVVTGYQIGYMAIAVGFLVGYTVKFAGRGNQLTFGIIGAVLSLLGCILGNYFSMVGFTSQELGTGFFSTLLRIQPGLIFDVMKNNFAFMDLLFYGIAVYEGFKFSLLG
;
A
#
# COMPACT_ATOMS: atom_id res chain seq x y z
N MET A 1 -1.83 4.24 19.75
CA MET A 1 -0.80 4.93 18.94
C MET A 1 -0.38 4.11 17.73
N ALA A 2 -0.06 2.81 17.88
CA ALA A 2 0.28 1.92 16.77
C ALA A 2 -0.60 2.02 15.51
N ILE A 3 -1.94 2.03 15.67
CA ILE A 3 -2.87 2.10 14.53
C ILE A 3 -2.73 3.41 13.75
N VAL A 4 -2.66 4.55 14.45
CA VAL A 4 -2.58 5.87 13.81
C VAL A 4 -1.28 6.01 13.02
N PHE A 5 -0.15 5.68 13.65
CA PHE A 5 1.15 5.74 12.97
C PHE A 5 1.28 4.70 11.87
N GLY A 6 0.71 3.50 12.05
CA GLY A 6 0.66 2.48 11.01
C GLY A 6 -0.19 2.90 9.80
N LEU A 7 -1.30 3.61 10.02
CA LEU A 7 -2.12 4.19 8.94
C LEU A 7 -1.36 5.30 8.20
N LEU A 8 -0.65 6.16 8.92
CA LEU A 8 0.20 7.18 8.28
C LEU A 8 1.31 6.52 7.46
N ALA A 9 1.97 5.50 8.02
CA ALA A 9 2.98 4.73 7.30
C ALA A 9 2.39 4.03 6.07
N SER A 10 1.18 3.48 6.15
CA SER A 10 0.57 2.80 5.01
C SER A 10 0.27 3.77 3.87
N VAL A 11 -0.22 4.98 4.17
CA VAL A 11 -0.45 6.03 3.17
C VAL A 11 0.87 6.49 2.55
N VAL A 12 1.91 6.75 3.35
CA VAL A 12 3.23 7.16 2.83
C VAL A 12 3.82 6.08 1.93
N SER A 13 3.74 4.81 2.35
CA SER A 13 4.23 3.66 1.58
C SER A 13 3.45 3.49 0.29
N ALA A 14 2.13 3.68 0.31
CA ALA A 14 1.26 3.65 -0.86
C ALA A 14 1.60 4.76 -1.87
N SER A 15 1.90 5.98 -1.39
CA SER A 15 2.31 7.08 -2.27
C SER A 15 3.67 6.81 -2.93
N LEU A 16 4.63 6.25 -2.18
CA LEU A 16 5.91 5.82 -2.73
C LEU A 16 5.72 4.71 -3.77
N TRP A 17 4.88 3.72 -3.46
CA TRP A 17 4.52 2.65 -4.38
C TRP A 17 3.99 3.23 -5.70
N ALA A 18 2.95 4.06 -5.61
CA ALA A 18 2.32 4.64 -6.78
C ALA A 18 3.27 5.47 -7.63
N THR A 19 4.12 6.27 -6.99
CA THR A 19 5.12 7.10 -7.70
C THR A 19 6.06 6.22 -8.51
N ILE A 20 6.60 5.15 -7.89
CA ILE A 20 7.52 4.23 -8.56
C ILE A 20 6.81 3.51 -9.70
N THR A 21 5.62 2.97 -9.46
CA THR A 21 4.84 2.24 -10.48
C THR A 21 4.49 3.12 -11.67
N VAL A 22 4.07 4.36 -11.44
CA VAL A 22 3.67 5.29 -12.51
C VAL A 22 4.87 5.77 -13.31
N VAL A 23 6.03 6.00 -12.68
CA VAL A 23 7.25 6.44 -13.37
C VAL A 23 7.90 5.31 -14.16
N THR A 24 7.90 4.10 -13.60
CA THR A 24 8.56 2.94 -14.23
C THR A 24 7.67 2.19 -15.21
N GLY A 25 6.34 2.31 -15.08
CA GLY A 25 5.37 1.49 -15.82
C GLY A 25 5.28 0.04 -15.33
N TYR A 26 6.02 -0.33 -14.28
CA TYR A 26 6.07 -1.70 -13.76
C TYR A 26 5.77 -1.75 -12.27
N GLN A 27 5.07 -2.79 -11.85
CA GLN A 27 4.95 -3.13 -10.43
C GLN A 27 6.11 -4.04 -10.02
N ILE A 28 6.93 -3.57 -9.07
CA ILE A 28 8.12 -4.28 -8.62
C ILE A 28 7.84 -4.95 -7.28
N GLY A 29 8.04 -6.28 -7.19
CA GLY A 29 7.73 -7.05 -5.97
C GLY A 29 8.49 -6.62 -4.72
N TYR A 30 9.66 -6.00 -4.87
CA TYR A 30 10.40 -5.40 -3.75
C TYR A 30 9.62 -4.30 -3.02
N MET A 31 8.65 -3.67 -3.68
CA MET A 31 7.80 -2.65 -3.07
C MET A 31 6.86 -3.24 -2.02
N ALA A 32 6.37 -4.47 -2.21
CA ALA A 32 5.57 -5.17 -1.20
C ALA A 32 6.34 -5.42 0.09
N ILE A 33 7.61 -5.81 -0.05
CA ILE A 33 8.52 -5.96 1.09
C ILE A 33 8.74 -4.62 1.77
N ALA A 34 8.97 -3.56 1.00
CA ALA A 34 9.18 -2.21 1.52
C ALA A 34 7.95 -1.68 2.28
N VAL A 35 6.73 -1.87 1.75
CA VAL A 35 5.47 -1.52 2.43
C VAL A 35 5.32 -2.28 3.74
N GLY A 36 5.47 -3.62 3.69
CA GLY A 36 5.36 -4.47 4.89
C GLY A 36 6.38 -4.09 5.97
N PHE A 37 7.62 -3.82 5.57
CA PHE A 37 8.66 -3.35 6.48
C PHE A 37 8.31 -1.98 7.10
N LEU A 38 8.01 -0.97 6.29
CA LEU A 38 7.73 0.39 6.77
C LEU A 38 6.55 0.41 7.73
N VAL A 39 5.44 -0.22 7.35
CA VAL A 39 4.23 -0.26 8.18
C VAL A 39 4.47 -1.09 9.42
N GLY A 40 5.03 -2.30 9.29
CA GLY A 40 5.24 -3.20 10.41
C GLY A 40 6.21 -2.64 11.45
N TYR A 41 7.34 -2.08 11.00
CA TYR A 41 8.30 -1.41 11.86
C TYR A 41 7.68 -0.22 12.61
N THR A 42 6.88 0.59 11.91
CA THR A 42 6.19 1.73 12.50
C THR A 42 5.18 1.30 13.56
N VAL A 43 4.39 0.26 13.28
CA VAL A 43 3.41 -0.31 14.22
C VAL A 43 4.08 -0.79 15.50
N LYS A 44 5.22 -1.49 15.38
CA LYS A 44 6.00 -1.93 16.55
C LYS A 44 6.56 -0.76 17.35
N PHE A 45 7.26 0.16 16.69
CA PHE A 45 7.90 1.30 17.35
C PHE A 45 6.88 2.20 18.07
N ALA A 46 5.77 2.53 17.41
CA ALA A 46 4.70 3.35 17.99
C ALA A 46 3.82 2.59 19.00
N GLY A 47 3.78 1.26 18.89
CA GLY A 47 3.03 0.38 19.79
C GLY A 47 3.76 0.03 21.08
N ARG A 48 5.10 0.09 21.09
CA ARG A 48 5.98 -0.32 22.20
C ARG A 48 5.66 -1.73 22.73
N GLY A 49 5.25 -2.64 21.86
CA GLY A 49 4.84 -3.99 22.24
C GLY A 49 5.16 -5.02 21.18
N ASN A 50 5.29 -6.28 21.61
CA ASN A 50 5.59 -7.43 20.76
C ASN A 50 4.54 -8.54 20.92
N GLN A 51 3.28 -8.13 21.13
CA GLN A 51 2.15 -9.04 21.24
C GLN A 51 1.59 -9.34 19.85
N LEU A 52 0.96 -10.51 19.73
CA LEU A 52 0.29 -10.97 18.50
C LEU A 52 -0.62 -9.90 17.88
N THR A 53 -1.28 -9.09 18.71
CA THR A 53 -2.13 -7.98 18.29
C THR A 53 -1.41 -6.97 17.41
N PHE A 54 -0.14 -6.63 17.71
CA PHE A 54 0.65 -5.71 16.86
C PHE A 54 1.02 -6.37 15.53
N GLY A 55 1.32 -7.66 15.54
CA GLY A 55 1.48 -8.47 14.34
C GLY A 55 0.27 -8.35 13.41
N ILE A 56 -0.93 -8.61 13.93
CA ILE A 56 -2.19 -8.54 13.17
C ILE A 56 -2.42 -7.12 12.64
N ILE A 57 -2.22 -6.09 13.47
CA ILE A 57 -2.38 -4.69 13.07
C ILE A 57 -1.41 -4.36 11.91
N GLY A 58 -0.14 -4.72 12.03
CA GLY A 58 0.84 -4.48 10.96
C GLY A 58 0.50 -5.20 9.67
N ALA A 59 0.03 -6.45 9.75
CA ALA A 59 -0.39 -7.22 8.59
C ALA A 59 -1.56 -6.56 7.85
N VAL A 60 -2.60 -6.16 8.58
CA VAL A 60 -3.79 -5.51 8.03
C VAL A 60 -3.46 -4.14 7.45
N LEU A 61 -2.66 -3.33 8.15
CA LEU A 61 -2.28 -2.00 7.67
C LEU A 61 -1.32 -2.07 6.47
N SER A 62 -0.46 -3.09 6.40
CA SER A 62 0.42 -3.31 5.23
C SER A 62 -0.38 -3.72 4.01
N LEU A 63 -1.38 -4.58 4.18
CA LEU A 63 -2.33 -4.93 3.13
C LEU A 63 -3.08 -3.70 2.62
N LEU A 64 -3.58 -2.86 3.53
CA LEU A 64 -4.21 -1.58 3.18
C LEU A 64 -3.25 -0.68 2.40
N GLY A 65 -1.98 -0.59 2.82
CA GLY A 65 -0.95 0.16 2.10
C GLY A 65 -0.74 -0.34 0.67
N CYS A 66 -0.67 -1.65 0.46
CA CYS A 66 -0.54 -2.22 -0.89
C CYS A 66 -1.77 -1.96 -1.77
N ILE A 67 -2.98 -2.16 -1.24
CA ILE A 67 -4.23 -1.91 -1.98
C ILE A 67 -4.32 -0.41 -2.35
N LEU A 68 -3.99 0.48 -1.41
CA LEU A 68 -3.93 1.92 -1.68
C LEU A 68 -2.84 2.27 -2.69
N GLY A 69 -1.68 1.60 -2.67
CA GLY A 69 -0.62 1.78 -3.64
C GLY A 69 -1.08 1.45 -5.06
N ASN A 70 -1.82 0.35 -5.23
CA ASN A 70 -2.42 -0.01 -6.51
C ASN A 70 -3.51 0.98 -6.93
N TYR A 71 -4.36 1.41 -5.99
CA TYR A 71 -5.37 2.43 -6.26
C TYR A 71 -4.75 3.76 -6.73
N PHE A 72 -3.74 4.26 -6.01
CA PHE A 72 -3.03 5.48 -6.38
C PHE A 72 -2.25 5.32 -7.69
N SER A 73 -1.69 4.14 -7.97
CA SER A 73 -1.06 3.86 -9.28
C SER A 73 -2.05 4.03 -10.42
N MET A 74 -3.25 3.46 -10.29
CA MET A 74 -4.31 3.59 -11.31
C MET A 74 -4.75 5.03 -11.50
N VAL A 75 -4.95 5.78 -10.41
CA VAL A 75 -5.25 7.22 -10.50
C VAL A 75 -4.12 7.98 -11.21
N GLY A 76 -2.86 7.62 -10.93
CA GLY A 76 -1.69 8.20 -11.59
C GLY A 76 -1.66 7.92 -13.09
N PHE A 77 -1.88 6.68 -13.50
CA PHE A 77 -1.96 6.32 -14.92
C PHE A 77 -3.09 7.06 -15.62
N THR A 78 -4.30 7.07 -15.05
CA THR A 78 -5.43 7.83 -15.60
C THR A 78 -5.14 9.33 -15.67
N SER A 79 -4.40 9.88 -14.70
CA SER A 79 -4.02 11.30 -14.74
C SER A 79 -3.09 11.62 -15.92
N GLN A 80 -2.15 10.72 -16.25
CA GLN A 80 -1.27 10.85 -17.41
C GLN A 80 -2.04 10.72 -18.72
N GLU A 81 -2.96 9.75 -18.82
CA GLU A 81 -3.81 9.55 -20.00
C GLU A 81 -4.70 10.76 -20.30
N LEU A 82 -5.27 11.38 -19.25
CA LEU A 82 -6.15 12.54 -19.37
C LEU A 82 -5.39 13.87 -19.45
N GLY A 83 -4.05 13.88 -19.26
CA GLY A 83 -3.26 15.11 -19.15
C GLY A 83 -3.67 16.01 -17.98
N THR A 84 -4.18 15.43 -16.90
CA THR A 84 -4.66 16.15 -15.71
C THR A 84 -3.72 15.94 -14.52
N GLY A 85 -3.78 16.82 -13.50
CA GLY A 85 -2.96 16.65 -12.30
C GLY A 85 -3.49 15.53 -11.39
N PHE A 86 -2.60 14.75 -10.77
CA PHE A 86 -2.95 13.62 -9.89
C PHE A 86 -4.07 13.92 -8.89
N PHE A 87 -3.94 15.01 -8.12
CA PHE A 87 -4.96 15.40 -7.13
C PHE A 87 -6.30 15.77 -7.77
N SER A 88 -6.28 16.39 -8.95
CA SER A 88 -7.51 16.72 -9.67
C SER A 88 -8.24 15.47 -10.14
N THR A 89 -7.48 14.45 -10.60
CA THR A 89 -8.02 13.15 -10.98
C THR A 89 -8.55 12.41 -9.75
N LEU A 90 -7.78 12.36 -8.67
CA LEU A 90 -8.14 11.69 -7.41
C LEU A 90 -9.46 12.22 -6.81
N LEU A 91 -9.69 13.53 -6.89
CA LEU A 91 -10.88 14.18 -6.33
C LEU A 91 -12.10 14.13 -7.26
N ARG A 92 -11.89 14.00 -8.58
CA ARG A 92 -12.98 14.01 -9.58
C ARG A 92 -13.42 12.61 -9.98
N ILE A 93 -12.52 11.64 -9.94
CA ILE A 93 -12.82 10.29 -10.41
C ILE A 93 -13.68 9.57 -9.37
N GLN A 94 -14.69 8.85 -9.85
CA GLN A 94 -15.51 8.02 -8.97
C GLN A 94 -14.67 6.84 -8.48
N PRO A 95 -14.54 6.61 -7.17
CA PRO A 95 -13.73 5.51 -6.64
C PRO A 95 -14.15 4.15 -7.21
N GLY A 96 -15.45 3.95 -7.44
CA GLY A 96 -16.00 2.72 -8.03
C GLY A 96 -15.37 2.37 -9.38
N LEU A 97 -15.17 3.37 -10.25
CA LEU A 97 -14.57 3.16 -11.56
C LEU A 97 -13.12 2.67 -11.45
N ILE A 98 -12.33 3.27 -10.55
CA ILE A 98 -10.95 2.84 -10.31
C ILE A 98 -10.92 1.43 -9.75
N PHE A 99 -11.83 1.09 -8.82
CA PHE A 99 -11.92 -0.28 -8.30
C PHE A 99 -12.28 -1.30 -9.39
N ASP A 100 -13.14 -0.95 -10.33
CA ASP A 100 -13.48 -1.83 -11.45
C ASP A 100 -12.29 -2.00 -12.40
N VAL A 101 -11.53 -0.94 -12.68
CA VAL A 101 -10.28 -1.01 -13.44
C VAL A 101 -9.24 -1.88 -12.70
N MET A 102 -9.10 -1.72 -11.39
CA MET A 102 -8.20 -2.55 -10.56
C MET A 102 -8.60 -4.03 -10.61
N LYS A 103 -9.89 -4.35 -10.58
CA LYS A 103 -10.38 -5.74 -10.69
C LYS A 103 -10.13 -6.32 -12.07
N ASN A 104 -10.38 -5.54 -13.12
CA ASN A 104 -10.18 -5.99 -14.50
C ASN A 104 -8.71 -6.21 -14.83
N ASN A 105 -7.82 -5.40 -14.25
CA ASN A 105 -6.37 -5.53 -14.38
C ASN A 105 -5.74 -6.41 -13.29
N PHE A 106 -6.54 -7.04 -12.42
CA PHE A 106 -6.03 -7.82 -11.31
C PHE A 106 -5.27 -9.05 -11.82
N ALA A 107 -3.99 -9.12 -11.51
CA ALA A 107 -3.13 -10.23 -11.85
C ALA A 107 -2.88 -11.11 -10.63
N PHE A 108 -2.56 -12.38 -10.86
CA PHE A 108 -2.10 -13.28 -9.80
C PHE A 108 -0.91 -12.70 -9.01
N MET A 109 -0.09 -11.87 -9.67
CA MET A 109 1.04 -11.19 -9.05
C MET A 109 0.62 -10.21 -7.94
N ASP A 110 -0.55 -9.54 -8.07
CA ASP A 110 -1.07 -8.66 -7.02
C ASP A 110 -1.34 -9.45 -5.73
N LEU A 111 -1.86 -10.68 -5.86
CA LEU A 111 -2.10 -11.56 -4.72
C LEU A 111 -0.79 -11.95 -4.02
N LEU A 112 0.27 -12.22 -4.79
CA LEU A 112 1.60 -12.50 -4.25
C LEU A 112 2.15 -11.30 -3.48
N PHE A 113 2.03 -10.09 -4.06
CA PHE A 113 2.48 -8.86 -3.40
C PHE A 113 1.70 -8.56 -2.13
N TYR A 114 0.38 -8.78 -2.14
CA TYR A 114 -0.44 -8.63 -0.95
C TYR A 114 -0.04 -9.64 0.13
N GLY A 115 0.20 -10.89 -0.25
CA GLY A 115 0.70 -11.93 0.67
C GLY A 115 2.06 -11.57 1.28
N ILE A 116 3.01 -11.09 0.47
CA ILE A 116 4.33 -10.64 0.93
C ILE A 116 4.19 -9.47 1.90
N ALA A 117 3.39 -8.45 1.58
CA ALA A 117 3.21 -7.29 2.44
C ALA A 117 2.55 -7.65 3.77
N VAL A 118 1.57 -8.56 3.75
CA VAL A 118 0.94 -9.11 4.98
C VAL A 118 1.95 -9.85 5.83
N TYR A 119 2.73 -10.75 5.22
CA TYR A 119 3.74 -11.55 5.93
C TYR A 119 4.83 -10.67 6.54
N GLU A 120 5.41 -9.76 5.75
CA GLU A 120 6.46 -8.85 6.23
C GLU A 120 5.89 -7.87 7.26
N GLY A 121 4.69 -7.33 7.04
CA GLY A 121 3.99 -6.46 7.99
C GLY A 121 3.77 -7.13 9.34
N PHE A 122 3.33 -8.40 9.34
CA PHE A 122 3.17 -9.19 10.54
C PHE A 122 4.51 -9.44 11.24
N LYS A 123 5.50 -9.91 10.46
CA LYS A 123 6.82 -10.29 10.93
C LYS A 123 7.56 -9.11 11.56
N PHE A 124 7.64 -7.96 10.89
CA PHE A 124 8.35 -6.78 11.41
C PHE A 124 7.62 -6.10 12.58
N SER A 125 6.30 -6.24 12.65
CA SER A 125 5.54 -5.78 13.82
C SER A 125 5.83 -6.57 15.08
N LEU A 126 6.39 -7.78 14.95
CA LEU A 126 6.76 -8.64 16.06
C LEU A 126 8.28 -8.66 16.28
N LEU A 127 9.04 -9.05 15.26
CA LEU A 127 10.45 -9.39 15.37
C LEU A 127 11.42 -8.21 15.17
N GLY A 128 10.95 -7.04 14.72
CA GLY A 128 11.79 -5.90 14.28
C GLY A 128 12.48 -5.07 15.35
#